data_AF-V4AVW0-F1
#
_entry.id   AF-V4AVW0-F1
#
_cell.length_a   1.000
_cell.length_b   1.000
_cell.length_c   1.000
_cell.angle_alpha   90.00
_cell.angle_beta   90.00
_cell.angle_gamma   90.00
#
_symmetry.space_group_name_H-M   'P 1'
#
loop_
_entity.id
_entity.type
_entity.pdbx_description
1 polymer ?
#
loop_
_entity_poly.entity_id
_entity_poly.type
_entity_poly.pdbx_seq_one_letter_code
_entity_poly.pdbx_strand_id
1 'polypeptide(L)'
;MLKSILLVTLLCSVECQVKIKGRVTCDNVMEFYTDGVLRAVSNDWTQSSAIDVAKTTNVYAFKCTDQGVAAGIKGVFLNGVKTDASWKCLNTFQEGWNMPGFDDSSWPAATLPDPTIWGNRPADLGSVAQWIWTAGGISDSVVYCRKAVSEFVPNSLEACSAELMTSLASLPENLTGINSEIIANITSQLSQLAVSFPGISTFFQTSLNTSLSPINLKIAAAKFLLNDDKR
;
A
#
# COMPACT_ATOMS: atom_id res chain seq x y z
N MET A 1 29.69 -9.62 -5.98
CA MET A 1 28.39 -9.88 -6.63
C MET A 1 27.28 -10.24 -5.64
N LEU A 2 27.45 -11.23 -4.75
CA LEU A 2 26.43 -11.55 -3.72
C LEU A 2 26.03 -10.36 -2.83
N LYS A 3 26.99 -9.46 -2.52
CA LYS A 3 26.76 -8.23 -1.74
C LYS A 3 25.87 -7.18 -2.43
N SER A 4 25.88 -7.10 -3.76
CA SER A 4 25.10 -6.10 -4.51
C SER A 4 23.68 -6.59 -4.79
N ILE A 5 23.50 -7.90 -4.99
CA ILE A 5 22.19 -8.56 -5.13
C ILE A 5 21.41 -8.47 -3.82
N LEU A 6 22.07 -8.76 -2.69
CA LEU A 6 21.48 -8.62 -1.36
C LEU A 6 21.03 -7.18 -1.09
N LEU A 7 21.81 -6.18 -1.52
CA LEU A 7 21.53 -4.76 -1.34
C LEU A 7 20.29 -4.29 -2.12
N VAL A 8 20.08 -4.74 -3.36
CA VAL A 8 18.91 -4.37 -4.19
C VAL A 8 17.62 -5.00 -3.66
N THR A 9 17.64 -6.28 -3.28
CA THR A 9 16.50 -6.90 -2.59
C THR A 9 16.25 -6.25 -1.23
N LEU A 10 17.29 -5.86 -0.50
CA LEU A 10 17.16 -5.18 0.78
C LEU A 10 16.62 -3.75 0.61
N LEU A 11 17.04 -3.00 -0.41
CA LEU A 11 16.54 -1.64 -0.71
C LEU A 11 15.07 -1.65 -1.16
N CYS A 12 14.71 -2.54 -2.10
CA CYS A 12 13.31 -2.73 -2.51
C CYS A 12 12.44 -3.24 -1.34
N SER A 13 13.01 -4.02 -0.42
CA SER A 13 12.35 -4.38 0.84
C SER A 13 12.25 -3.18 1.77
N VAL A 14 13.27 -2.34 1.90
CA VAL A 14 13.35 -1.18 2.82
C VAL A 14 12.41 -0.04 2.39
N GLU A 15 12.26 0.23 1.09
CA GLU A 15 11.30 1.22 0.55
C GLU A 15 9.84 0.72 0.68
N CYS A 16 9.61 -0.60 0.67
CA CYS A 16 8.31 -1.21 1.00
C CYS A 16 7.98 -1.17 2.51
N GLN A 17 8.94 -0.85 3.38
CA GLN A 17 8.75 -0.79 4.85
C GLN A 17 8.35 0.58 5.36
N VAL A 18 8.17 1.59 4.50
CA VAL A 18 7.68 2.89 4.97
C VAL A 18 6.22 2.75 5.38
N LYS A 19 6.03 2.62 6.70
CA LYS A 19 4.72 2.45 7.34
C LYS A 19 4.16 3.79 7.75
N ILE A 20 2.91 4.04 7.41
CA ILE A 20 2.10 5.11 7.98
C ILE A 20 1.57 4.59 9.31
N LYS A 21 1.77 5.36 10.37
CA LYS A 21 1.20 5.06 11.69
C LYS A 21 -0.27 5.49 11.71
N GLY A 22 -1.09 4.75 12.43
CA GLY A 22 -2.45 5.17 12.74
C GLY A 22 -2.94 4.68 14.09
N ARG A 23 -4.14 5.13 14.42
CA ARG A 23 -4.91 4.77 15.61
C ARG A 23 -6.34 4.55 15.19
N VAL A 24 -6.93 3.44 15.63
CA VAL A 24 -8.28 3.02 15.24
C VAL A 24 -9.03 2.44 16.43
N THR A 25 -10.34 2.66 16.49
CA THR A 25 -11.22 2.05 17.48
C THR A 25 -12.64 1.93 16.95
N CYS A 26 -13.44 1.08 17.60
CA CYS A 26 -14.89 1.08 17.42
C CYS A 26 -15.60 0.60 18.69
N ASP A 27 -16.80 1.13 18.92
CA ASP A 27 -17.73 0.73 19.97
C ASP A 27 -18.73 -0.28 19.39
N ASN A 28 -18.68 -1.59 19.70
CA ASN A 28 -17.89 -2.27 20.76
C ASN A 28 -16.73 -3.13 20.27
N VAL A 29 -16.93 -3.90 19.20
CA VAL A 29 -15.96 -4.90 18.72
C VAL A 29 -15.52 -4.55 17.32
N MET A 30 -14.24 -4.21 17.18
CA MET A 30 -13.61 -3.76 15.97
C MET A 30 -12.80 -4.88 15.33
N GLU A 31 -12.95 -5.04 14.02
CA GLU A 31 -11.96 -5.63 13.14
C GLU A 31 -11.56 -4.57 12.09
N PHE A 32 -10.28 -4.22 12.04
CA PHE A 32 -9.75 -3.21 11.12
C PHE A 32 -8.85 -3.85 10.07
N TYR A 33 -9.07 -3.49 8.81
CA TYR A 33 -8.48 -4.07 7.62
C TYR A 33 -7.80 -3.01 6.76
N THR A 34 -6.76 -3.41 6.04
CA THR A 34 -6.20 -2.66 4.92
C THR A 34 -6.05 -3.58 3.72
N ASP A 35 -6.57 -3.18 2.56
CA ASP A 35 -6.48 -3.98 1.32
C ASP A 35 -6.84 -5.46 1.52
N GLY A 36 -7.91 -5.73 2.29
CA GLY A 36 -8.35 -7.08 2.65
C GLY A 36 -7.61 -7.77 3.80
N VAL A 37 -6.47 -7.24 4.24
CA VAL A 37 -5.65 -7.85 5.31
C VAL A 37 -6.07 -7.32 6.68
N LEU A 38 -6.42 -8.21 7.60
CA LEU A 38 -6.72 -7.87 9.00
C LEU A 38 -5.48 -7.31 9.69
N ARG A 39 -5.61 -6.12 10.29
CA ARG A 39 -4.52 -5.38 10.96
C ARG A 39 -4.71 -5.23 12.46
N ALA A 40 -5.94 -5.13 12.93
CA ALA A 40 -6.23 -5.04 14.36
C ALA A 40 -7.60 -5.62 14.69
N VAL A 41 -7.71 -6.16 15.89
CA VAL A 41 -8.96 -6.54 16.54
C VAL A 41 -8.97 -5.93 17.94
N SER A 42 -10.07 -5.33 18.34
CA SER A 42 -10.26 -4.80 19.70
C SER A 42 -11.71 -4.99 20.14
N ASN A 43 -11.92 -5.17 21.44
CA ASN A 43 -13.22 -5.13 22.10
C ASN A 43 -13.29 -4.02 23.17
N ASP A 44 -12.31 -3.11 23.17
CA ASP A 44 -12.25 -1.94 24.05
C ASP A 44 -12.26 -0.68 23.19
N TRP A 45 -13.39 0.03 23.19
CA TRP A 45 -13.56 1.29 22.49
C TRP A 45 -12.95 2.48 23.22
N THR A 46 -12.69 2.33 24.53
CA THR A 46 -12.12 3.39 25.36
C THR A 46 -10.63 3.60 25.08
N GLN A 47 -10.00 2.63 24.41
CA GLN A 47 -8.63 2.66 23.94
C GLN A 47 -8.58 2.49 22.42
N SER A 48 -7.62 3.15 21.77
CA SER A 48 -7.39 2.95 20.35
C SER A 48 -6.26 1.93 20.11
N SER A 49 -6.38 1.16 19.04
CA SER A 49 -5.35 0.23 18.59
C SER A 49 -4.33 0.97 17.71
N ALA A 50 -3.05 0.83 18.04
CA ALA A 50 -1.96 1.30 17.19
C ALA A 50 -1.76 0.37 15.99
N ILE A 51 -1.66 0.94 14.79
CA ILE A 51 -1.49 0.18 13.55
C ILE A 51 -0.40 0.79 12.66
N ASP A 52 0.22 -0.09 11.88
CA ASP A 52 1.18 0.22 10.84
C ASP A 52 0.58 -0.18 9.49
N VAL A 53 0.42 0.79 8.57
CA VAL A 53 -0.11 0.53 7.22
C VAL A 53 0.93 0.85 6.18
N ALA A 54 0.98 0.07 5.10
CA ALA A 54 1.89 0.35 4.00
C ALA A 54 1.51 1.69 3.34
N LYS A 55 2.50 2.47 2.88
CA LYS A 55 2.21 3.66 2.06
C LYS A 55 1.43 3.37 0.78
N THR A 56 1.49 2.14 0.30
CA THR A 56 0.74 1.67 -0.88
C THR A 56 -0.69 1.20 -0.56
N THR A 57 -1.20 1.45 0.66
CA THR A 57 -2.55 1.07 1.06
C THR A 57 -3.58 1.80 0.20
N ASN A 58 -4.53 1.07 -0.39
CA ASN A 58 -5.59 1.63 -1.24
C ASN A 58 -6.93 1.75 -0.52
N VAL A 59 -7.18 0.88 0.45
CA VAL A 59 -8.44 0.78 1.18
C VAL A 59 -8.18 0.64 2.67
N TYR A 60 -8.83 1.51 3.45
CA TYR A 60 -9.01 1.36 4.88
C TYR A 60 -10.42 0.84 5.15
N ALA A 61 -10.56 -0.16 6.02
CA ALA A 61 -11.84 -0.83 6.22
C ALA A 61 -12.06 -1.22 7.69
N PHE A 62 -13.26 -0.99 8.19
CA PHE A 62 -13.73 -1.36 9.53
C PHE A 62 -14.92 -2.29 9.41
N LYS A 63 -14.88 -3.40 10.12
CA LYS A 63 -16.09 -4.09 10.57
C LYS A 63 -16.25 -3.76 12.04
N CYS A 64 -17.38 -3.21 12.42
CA CYS A 64 -17.71 -2.90 13.81
C CYS A 64 -18.98 -3.63 14.20
N THR A 65 -18.96 -4.28 15.37
CA THR A 65 -20.13 -4.90 15.98
C THR A 65 -20.50 -4.13 17.24
N ASP A 66 -21.68 -3.52 17.22
CA ASP A 66 -22.31 -2.92 18.40
C ASP A 66 -22.95 -4.03 19.25
N GLN A 67 -22.66 -3.97 20.55
CA GLN A 67 -23.17 -4.87 21.58
C GLN A 67 -23.79 -4.08 22.75
N GLY A 68 -23.91 -2.76 22.61
CA GLY A 68 -24.28 -1.84 23.67
C GLY A 68 -25.49 -0.97 23.30
N VAL A 69 -25.46 0.27 23.78
CA VAL A 69 -26.53 1.27 23.58
C VAL A 69 -26.04 2.46 22.75
N ALA A 70 -24.79 2.40 22.27
CA ALA A 70 -24.12 3.43 21.50
C ALA A 70 -23.11 2.76 20.58
N ALA A 71 -22.98 3.29 19.36
CA ALA A 71 -22.16 2.69 18.33
C ALA A 71 -21.40 3.75 17.52
N GLY A 72 -20.14 3.48 17.23
CA GLY A 72 -19.28 4.43 16.55
C GLY A 72 -17.95 3.82 16.14
N ILE A 73 -17.43 4.30 15.00
CA ILE A 73 -16.08 4.02 14.52
C ILE A 73 -15.28 5.31 14.56
N LYS A 74 -14.00 5.22 14.94
CA LYS A 74 -13.10 6.38 14.92
C LYS A 74 -11.67 5.99 14.57
N GLY A 75 -11.01 6.79 13.74
CA GLY A 75 -9.62 6.53 13.39
C GLY A 75 -8.92 7.69 12.71
N VAL A 76 -7.59 7.73 12.86
CA VAL A 76 -6.70 8.73 12.26
C VAL A 76 -5.40 8.07 11.80
N PHE A 77 -4.85 8.55 10.70
CA PHE A 77 -3.65 8.04 10.06
C PHE A 77 -2.72 9.21 9.69
N LEU A 78 -1.39 9.01 9.77
CA LEU A 78 -0.42 10.08 9.53
C LEU A 78 -0.33 10.55 8.06
N ASN A 79 -0.99 9.87 7.13
CA ASN A 79 -1.17 10.33 5.75
C ASN A 79 -2.40 11.25 5.58
N GLY A 80 -3.01 11.72 6.68
CA GLY A 80 -4.12 12.67 6.64
C GLY A 80 -5.51 12.04 6.55
N VAL A 81 -5.58 10.71 6.33
CA VAL A 81 -6.84 9.97 6.42
C VAL A 81 -7.35 10.02 7.85
N LYS A 82 -8.64 10.30 8.01
CA LYS A 82 -9.35 10.29 9.28
C LYS A 82 -10.80 9.87 9.04
N THR A 83 -11.45 9.34 10.07
CA THR A 83 -12.88 9.08 10.02
C THR A 83 -13.65 10.39 10.00
N ASP A 84 -14.51 10.53 8.99
CA ASP A 84 -15.39 11.68 8.75
C ASP A 84 -16.56 11.24 7.86
N ALA A 85 -17.47 12.15 7.54
CA ALA A 85 -18.67 11.86 6.74
C ALA A 85 -18.36 11.41 5.30
N SER A 86 -17.11 11.47 4.84
CA SER A 86 -16.72 11.01 3.49
C SER A 86 -16.46 9.50 3.40
N TRP A 87 -16.54 8.79 4.53
CA TRP A 87 -16.50 7.33 4.56
C TRP A 87 -17.78 6.72 4.02
N LYS A 88 -17.69 5.50 3.49
CA LYS A 88 -18.83 4.73 2.99
C LYS A 88 -19.14 3.63 3.98
N CYS A 89 -20.40 3.53 4.42
CA CYS A 89 -20.79 2.57 5.45
C CYS A 89 -22.06 1.83 5.06
N LEU A 90 -22.12 0.52 5.36
CA LEU A 90 -23.26 -0.35 5.11
C LEU A 90 -23.44 -1.32 6.28
N ASN A 91 -24.67 -1.70 6.60
CA ASN A 91 -24.98 -2.68 7.66
C ASN A 91 -25.11 -4.13 7.13
N THR A 92 -24.88 -4.33 5.84
CA THR A 92 -25.03 -5.60 5.15
C THR A 92 -23.67 -6.06 4.63
N PHE A 93 -23.30 -7.30 4.92
CA PHE A 93 -22.06 -7.87 4.41
C PHE A 93 -22.10 -7.99 2.89
N GLN A 94 -21.02 -7.59 2.23
CA GLN A 94 -20.81 -7.83 0.80
C GLN A 94 -19.43 -8.44 0.62
N GLU A 95 -19.33 -9.52 -0.15
CA GLU A 95 -18.04 -10.21 -0.34
C GLU A 95 -17.02 -9.26 -0.98
N GLY A 96 -15.78 -9.27 -0.48
CA GLY A 96 -14.70 -8.42 -0.99
C GLY A 96 -14.82 -6.94 -0.62
N TRP A 97 -15.76 -6.53 0.22
CA TRP A 97 -15.97 -5.12 0.62
C TRP A 97 -14.72 -4.39 1.12
N ASN A 98 -13.79 -5.10 1.75
CA ASN A 98 -12.54 -4.57 2.29
C ASN A 98 -11.36 -4.62 1.31
N MET A 99 -11.57 -5.12 0.08
CA MET A 99 -10.53 -5.25 -0.95
C MET A 99 -10.38 -3.97 -1.81
N PRO A 100 -9.19 -3.74 -2.39
CA PRO A 100 -9.03 -2.75 -3.46
C PRO A 100 -9.90 -3.12 -4.68
N GLY A 101 -10.40 -2.11 -5.40
CA GLY A 101 -11.20 -2.31 -6.61
C GLY A 101 -12.66 -2.69 -6.38
N PHE A 102 -13.09 -2.91 -5.13
CA PHE A 102 -14.51 -3.07 -4.82
C PHE A 102 -15.27 -1.76 -5.07
N ASP A 103 -16.39 -1.85 -5.78
CA ASP A 103 -17.28 -0.74 -6.12
C ASP A 103 -18.25 -0.44 -4.96
N ASP A 104 -18.00 0.67 -4.25
CA ASP A 104 -18.85 1.19 -3.17
C ASP A 104 -19.68 2.41 -3.57
N SER A 105 -19.86 2.65 -4.87
CA SER A 105 -20.64 3.78 -5.37
C SER A 105 -22.08 3.78 -4.83
N SER A 106 -22.65 2.60 -4.59
CA SER A 106 -23.98 2.40 -4.01
C SER A 106 -24.03 2.56 -2.50
N TRP A 107 -22.90 2.56 -1.80
CA TRP A 107 -22.88 2.66 -0.34
C TRP A 107 -23.19 4.10 0.08
N PRO A 108 -24.06 4.30 1.10
CA PRO A 108 -24.33 5.63 1.63
C PRO A 108 -23.09 6.19 2.32
N ALA A 109 -23.02 7.52 2.37
CA ALA A 109 -22.05 8.23 3.18
C ALA A 109 -22.28 7.93 4.68
N ALA A 110 -21.22 7.92 5.45
CA ALA A 110 -21.29 7.74 6.89
C ALA A 110 -22.02 8.90 7.56
N THR A 111 -22.77 8.60 8.61
CA THR A 111 -23.37 9.61 9.49
C THR A 111 -22.44 9.92 10.64
N LEU A 112 -22.66 11.07 11.29
CA LEU A 112 -21.88 11.53 12.44
C LEU A 112 -22.76 11.47 13.69
N PRO A 113 -22.63 10.45 14.54
CA PRO A 113 -23.31 10.41 15.84
C PRO A 113 -22.88 11.57 16.74
N ASP A 114 -23.68 11.86 17.77
CA ASP A 114 -23.31 12.85 18.78
C ASP A 114 -22.00 12.44 19.48
N PRO A 115 -20.90 13.21 19.32
CA PRO A 115 -19.61 12.83 19.88
C PRO A 115 -19.59 12.89 21.41
N THR A 116 -20.55 13.57 22.06
CA THR A 116 -20.61 13.70 23.52
C THR A 116 -20.87 12.35 24.22
N ILE A 117 -21.43 11.38 23.51
CA ILE A 117 -21.69 10.01 23.99
C ILE A 117 -20.42 9.36 24.55
N TRP A 118 -19.28 9.54 23.87
CA TRP A 118 -17.99 8.95 24.27
C TRP A 118 -17.11 9.90 25.10
N GLY A 119 -17.55 11.15 25.29
CA GLY A 119 -16.76 12.20 25.92
C GLY A 119 -15.37 12.34 25.30
N ASN A 120 -14.33 12.29 26.13
CA ASN A 120 -12.93 12.43 25.69
C ASN A 120 -12.27 11.11 25.28
N ARG A 121 -13.03 10.03 25.04
CA ARG A 121 -12.45 8.70 24.76
C ARG A 121 -12.49 8.35 23.26
N PRO A 122 -11.49 7.59 22.77
CA PRO A 122 -10.16 7.48 23.37
C PRO A 122 -9.43 8.82 23.27
N ALA A 123 -8.66 9.18 24.31
CA ALA A 123 -8.06 10.50 24.45
C ALA A 123 -7.08 10.84 23.32
N ASP A 124 -6.39 9.82 22.78
CA ASP A 124 -5.39 9.99 21.73
C ASP A 124 -5.99 10.19 20.32
N LEU A 125 -7.30 9.95 20.13
CA LEU A 125 -8.01 10.31 18.90
C LEU A 125 -8.69 11.68 18.96
N GLY A 126 -8.79 12.31 20.14
CA GLY A 126 -9.23 13.69 20.35
C GLY A 126 -10.38 14.16 19.45
N SER A 127 -10.30 15.41 18.98
CA SER A 127 -11.19 15.99 17.96
C SER A 127 -10.63 15.89 16.53
N VAL A 128 -9.48 15.22 16.35
CA VAL A 128 -8.80 15.12 15.04
C VAL A 128 -9.52 14.19 14.07
N ALA A 129 -10.37 13.30 14.59
CA ALA A 129 -11.25 12.43 13.81
C ALA A 129 -12.68 12.54 14.36
N GLN A 130 -13.66 12.21 13.54
CA GLN A 130 -15.07 12.20 13.91
C GLN A 130 -15.52 10.75 14.16
N TRP A 131 -16.43 10.58 15.11
CA TRP A 131 -17.17 9.33 15.22
C TRP A 131 -18.07 9.19 13.99
N ILE A 132 -18.02 8.01 13.36
CA ILE A 132 -18.83 7.71 12.18
C ILE A 132 -19.66 6.45 12.41
N TRP A 133 -20.82 6.39 11.75
CA TRP A 133 -21.68 5.21 11.75
C TRP A 133 -22.54 5.12 10.49
N THR A 134 -23.46 4.16 10.42
CA THR A 134 -24.52 4.08 9.42
C THR A 134 -25.73 4.94 9.82
N ALA A 135 -26.60 5.23 8.85
CA ALA A 135 -27.83 5.98 9.09
C ALA A 135 -28.86 5.25 9.98
N GLY A 136 -28.78 3.92 10.11
CA GLY A 136 -29.63 3.15 11.02
C GLY A 136 -29.28 3.33 12.50
N GLY A 137 -28.18 4.00 12.84
CA GLY A 137 -27.78 4.22 14.23
C GLY A 137 -27.63 2.92 15.00
N ILE A 138 -28.09 2.90 16.26
CA ILE A 138 -28.02 1.74 17.15
C ILE A 138 -28.89 0.53 16.71
N SER A 139 -29.70 0.67 15.65
CA SER A 139 -30.42 -0.49 15.09
C SER A 139 -29.52 -1.36 14.21
N ASP A 140 -28.40 -0.81 13.72
CA ASP A 140 -27.42 -1.52 12.91
C ASP A 140 -26.36 -2.15 13.81
N SER A 141 -26.57 -3.39 14.23
CA SER A 141 -25.66 -4.09 15.16
C SER A 141 -24.31 -4.48 14.55
N VAL A 142 -24.21 -4.62 13.24
CA VAL A 142 -22.95 -4.89 12.53
C VAL A 142 -22.86 -3.97 11.34
N VAL A 143 -21.77 -3.21 11.25
CA VAL A 143 -21.52 -2.31 10.13
C VAL A 143 -20.15 -2.55 9.50
N TYR A 144 -20.09 -2.27 8.21
CA TYR A 144 -18.92 -2.34 7.36
C TYR A 144 -18.70 -0.94 6.83
N CYS A 145 -17.59 -0.31 7.21
CA CYS A 145 -17.23 1.02 6.75
C CYS A 145 -15.90 0.96 6.00
N ARG A 146 -15.83 1.60 4.84
CA ARG A 146 -14.60 1.63 4.03
C ARG A 146 -14.30 3.03 3.52
N LYS A 147 -13.02 3.25 3.24
CA LYS A 147 -12.50 4.43 2.57
C LYS A 147 -11.49 4.00 1.53
N ALA A 148 -11.84 4.21 0.26
CA ALA A 148 -10.85 4.23 -0.80
C ALA A 148 -10.02 5.51 -0.66
N VAL A 149 -8.70 5.36 -0.57
CA VAL A 149 -7.77 6.49 -0.65
C VAL A 149 -7.28 6.59 -2.09
N SER A 150 -7.96 7.44 -2.85
CA SER A 150 -7.47 7.87 -4.15
C SER A 150 -6.34 8.88 -3.94
N GLU A 151 -5.17 8.41 -3.54
CA GLU A 151 -3.91 9.12 -3.78
C GLU A 151 -2.93 8.11 -4.37
N PHE A 152 -3.18 7.72 -5.61
CA PHE A 152 -2.06 7.50 -6.50
C PHE A 152 -1.34 8.85 -6.59
N VAL A 153 -0.30 9.04 -5.80
CA VAL A 153 0.82 9.85 -6.24
C VAL A 153 1.58 8.92 -7.18
N PRO A 154 1.47 9.09 -8.53
CA PRO A 154 2.23 8.28 -9.48
C PRO A 154 3.75 8.38 -9.18
N ASN A 155 4.15 9.46 -8.51
CA ASN A 155 5.51 9.70 -8.10
C ASN A 155 6.00 8.80 -6.95
N SER A 156 5.21 7.93 -6.34
CA SER A 156 5.73 7.00 -5.31
C SER A 156 6.39 5.76 -5.92
N LEU A 157 5.81 5.22 -6.99
CA LEU A 157 6.44 4.18 -7.81
C LEU A 157 7.50 4.78 -8.72
N GLU A 158 7.32 6.00 -9.24
CA GLU A 158 8.40 6.68 -9.96
C GLU A 158 9.53 7.09 -9.02
N ALA A 159 9.29 7.54 -7.78
CA ALA A 159 10.35 7.81 -6.80
C ALA A 159 11.08 6.55 -6.37
N CYS A 160 10.36 5.44 -6.14
CA CYS A 160 10.97 4.15 -5.86
C CYS A 160 11.80 3.66 -7.06
N SER A 161 11.29 3.84 -8.29
CA SER A 161 12.04 3.53 -9.50
C SER A 161 13.22 4.49 -9.72
N ALA A 162 13.11 5.77 -9.34
CA ALA A 162 14.16 6.78 -9.53
C ALA A 162 15.28 6.61 -8.51
N GLU A 163 14.97 6.25 -7.26
CA GLU A 163 15.96 5.90 -6.23
C GLU A 163 16.68 4.59 -6.60
N LEU A 164 15.94 3.58 -7.09
CA LEU A 164 16.52 2.34 -7.62
C LEU A 164 17.41 2.58 -8.85
N MET A 165 16.96 3.41 -9.80
CA MET A 165 17.71 3.74 -11.02
C MET A 165 18.92 4.63 -10.73
N THR A 166 18.84 5.52 -9.74
CA THR A 166 19.99 6.32 -9.28
C THR A 166 21.02 5.43 -8.58
N SER A 167 20.58 4.45 -7.79
CA SER A 167 21.45 3.44 -7.18
C SER A 167 22.14 2.56 -8.24
N LEU A 168 21.40 2.09 -9.25
CA LEU A 168 21.94 1.34 -10.39
C LEU A 168 22.91 2.17 -11.24
N ALA A 169 22.63 3.45 -11.45
CA ALA A 169 23.50 4.38 -12.19
C ALA A 169 24.80 4.73 -11.43
N SER A 170 24.82 4.56 -10.11
CA SER A 170 26.00 4.74 -9.26
C SER A 170 26.93 3.52 -9.22
N LEU A 171 26.53 2.40 -9.85
CA LEU A 171 27.40 1.23 -9.98
C LEU A 171 28.60 1.58 -10.87
N PRO A 172 29.83 1.21 -10.49
CA PRO A 172 31.02 1.54 -11.28
C PRO A 172 30.92 0.95 -12.69
N GLU A 173 31.17 1.78 -13.71
CA GLU A 173 31.01 1.47 -15.14
C GLU A 173 31.86 0.30 -15.66
N ASN A 174 32.78 -0.23 -14.84
CA ASN A 174 33.70 -1.29 -15.24
C ASN A 174 33.20 -2.66 -14.77
N LEU A 175 32.14 -3.17 -15.43
CA LEU A 175 31.60 -4.52 -15.24
C LEU A 175 32.21 -5.49 -16.27
N THR A 176 33.51 -5.74 -16.18
CA THR A 176 34.22 -6.75 -16.99
C THR A 176 33.92 -8.20 -16.56
N GLY A 177 32.71 -8.49 -16.09
CA GLY A 177 32.36 -9.80 -15.53
C GLY A 177 30.88 -10.20 -15.52
N ILE A 178 29.99 -9.47 -16.22
CA ILE A 178 28.60 -9.92 -16.37
C ILE A 178 28.56 -10.96 -17.50
N ASN A 179 28.26 -12.21 -17.15
CA ASN A 179 28.04 -13.28 -18.13
C ASN A 179 26.53 -13.47 -18.41
N SER A 180 26.20 -14.28 -19.43
CA SER A 180 24.82 -14.52 -19.88
C SER A 180 23.92 -15.17 -18.83
N GLU A 181 24.48 -15.91 -17.86
CA GLU A 181 23.73 -16.51 -16.75
C GLU A 181 23.25 -15.46 -15.76
N ILE A 182 24.07 -14.44 -15.47
CA ILE A 182 23.69 -13.34 -14.60
C ILE A 182 22.56 -12.52 -15.22
N ILE A 183 22.63 -12.26 -16.54
CA ILE A 183 21.55 -11.57 -17.27
C ILE A 183 20.27 -12.41 -17.22
N ALA A 184 20.34 -13.71 -17.52
CA ALA A 184 19.18 -14.59 -17.49
C ALA A 184 18.53 -14.67 -16.10
N ASN A 185 19.33 -14.65 -15.03
CA ASN A 185 18.82 -14.72 -13.66
C ASN A 185 18.12 -13.41 -13.24
N ILE A 186 18.68 -12.25 -13.61
CA ILE A 186 18.03 -10.94 -13.41
C ILE A 186 16.72 -10.85 -14.19
N THR A 187 16.72 -11.27 -15.46
CA THR A 187 15.51 -11.29 -16.31
C THR A 187 14.43 -12.21 -15.76
N SER A 188 14.80 -13.37 -15.21
CA SER A 188 13.87 -14.30 -14.57
C SER A 188 13.24 -13.70 -13.31
N GLN A 189 14.04 -13.07 -12.45
CA GLN A 189 13.55 -12.46 -11.20
C GLN A 189 12.64 -11.24 -11.46
N LEU A 190 12.97 -10.42 -12.46
CA LEU A 190 12.14 -9.29 -12.86
C LEU A 190 10.81 -9.75 -13.48
N SER A 191 10.82 -10.89 -14.19
CA SER A 191 9.59 -11.50 -14.71
C SER A 191 8.66 -11.98 -13.59
N GLN A 192 9.20 -12.50 -12.48
CA GLN A 192 8.40 -12.88 -11.30
C GLN A 192 7.79 -11.67 -10.57
N LEU A 193 8.51 -10.54 -10.54
CA LEU A 193 8.00 -9.27 -10.01
C LEU A 193 6.86 -8.71 -10.89
N ALA A 194 6.98 -8.80 -12.22
CA ALA A 194 5.93 -8.35 -13.15
C ALA A 194 4.63 -9.17 -13.05
N VAL A 195 4.70 -10.45 -12.67
CA VAL A 195 3.53 -11.32 -12.43
C VAL A 195 2.77 -10.87 -11.18
N SER A 196 3.47 -10.39 -10.15
CA SER A 196 2.86 -9.91 -8.91
C SER A 196 2.23 -8.51 -9.04
N PHE A 197 2.58 -7.76 -10.10
CA PHE A 197 2.13 -6.39 -10.33
C PHE A 197 1.84 -6.12 -11.82
N PRO A 198 0.67 -6.53 -12.35
CA PRO A 198 0.39 -6.52 -13.79
C PRO A 198 0.40 -5.13 -14.45
N GLY A 199 0.18 -4.04 -13.70
CA GLY A 199 0.25 -2.66 -14.21
C GLY A 199 1.67 -2.09 -14.35
N ILE A 200 2.70 -2.80 -13.85
CA ILE A 200 4.10 -2.34 -13.79
C ILE A 200 4.95 -2.91 -14.95
N SER A 201 4.49 -4.02 -15.53
CA SER A 201 5.20 -4.81 -16.55
C SER A 201 5.68 -3.98 -17.75
N THR A 202 4.82 -3.14 -18.33
CA THR A 202 5.12 -2.37 -19.54
C THR A 202 6.13 -1.24 -19.30
N PHE A 203 6.04 -0.53 -18.18
CA PHE A 203 6.97 0.55 -17.85
C PHE A 203 8.39 0.02 -17.55
N PHE A 204 8.47 -1.07 -16.77
CA PHE A 204 9.75 -1.70 -16.45
C PHE A 204 10.39 -2.37 -17.67
N GLN A 205 9.62 -3.08 -18.51
CA GLN A 205 10.17 -3.66 -19.74
C GLN A 205 10.70 -2.60 -20.69
N THR A 206 10.00 -1.47 -20.83
CA THR A 206 10.44 -0.38 -21.70
C THR A 206 11.73 0.27 -21.17
N SER A 207 11.82 0.51 -19.86
CA SER A 207 13.02 1.07 -19.21
C SER A 207 14.22 0.11 -19.20
N LEU A 208 13.98 -1.20 -19.06
CA LEU A 208 15.01 -2.23 -19.18
C LEU A 208 15.53 -2.31 -20.62
N ASN A 209 14.65 -2.27 -21.62
CA ASN A 209 15.04 -2.31 -23.02
C ASN A 209 15.83 -1.06 -23.42
N THR A 210 15.51 0.12 -22.89
CA THR A 210 16.27 1.35 -23.16
C THR A 210 17.59 1.41 -22.38
N SER A 211 17.68 0.86 -21.17
CA SER A 211 18.92 0.79 -20.38
C SER A 211 19.89 -0.30 -20.86
N LEU A 212 19.37 -1.46 -21.26
CA LEU A 212 20.15 -2.58 -21.80
C LEU A 212 20.49 -2.39 -23.29
N SER A 213 19.75 -1.55 -24.03
CA SER A 213 20.05 -1.23 -25.43
C SER A 213 21.49 -0.70 -25.61
N PRO A 214 21.95 0.33 -24.86
CA PRO A 214 23.34 0.80 -24.90
C PRO A 214 24.36 -0.27 -24.51
N ILE A 215 24.03 -1.15 -23.55
CA ILE A 215 24.90 -2.24 -23.09
C ILE A 215 25.03 -3.30 -24.20
N ASN A 216 23.92 -3.66 -24.83
CA ASN A 216 23.86 -4.59 -25.96
C ASN A 216 24.56 -4.01 -27.20
N LEU A 217 24.46 -2.69 -27.44
CA LEU A 217 25.17 -2.00 -28.52
C LEU A 217 26.68 -1.98 -28.27
N LYS A 218 27.12 -1.76 -27.02
CA LYS A 218 28.54 -1.82 -26.64
C LYS A 218 29.10 -3.24 -26.74
N ILE A 219 28.33 -4.27 -26.39
CA ILE A 219 28.71 -5.68 -26.56
C ILE A 219 28.76 -6.05 -28.05
N ALA A 220 27.84 -5.55 -28.88
CA ALA A 220 27.86 -5.74 -30.32
C ALA A 220 29.05 -5.01 -30.99
N ALA A 221 29.36 -3.79 -30.56
CA ALA A 221 30.52 -3.02 -31.03
C ALA A 221 31.84 -3.68 -30.62
N ALA A 222 31.94 -4.22 -29.40
CA ALA A 222 33.11 -4.98 -28.95
C ALA A 222 33.28 -6.29 -29.75
N LYS A 223 32.19 -6.96 -30.13
CA LYS A 223 32.25 -8.14 -31.01
C LYS A 223 32.63 -7.79 -32.45
N PHE A 224 32.27 -6.60 -32.95
CA PHE A 224 32.64 -6.12 -34.28
C PHE A 224 34.13 -5.74 -34.34
N LEU A 225 34.62 -5.01 -33.32
CA LEU A 225 36.04 -4.63 -33.21
C LEU A 225 36.98 -5.83 -32.97
N LEU A 226 36.48 -6.91 -32.34
CA LEU A 226 37.25 -8.15 -32.15
C LEU A 226 37.27 -9.08 -33.37
N ASN A 227 36.46 -8.81 -34.41
CA ASN A 227 36.42 -9.60 -35.64
C ASN A 227 37.13 -8.95 -36.83
N ASP A 228 37.47 -7.66 -36.77
CA ASP A 228 38.25 -6.97 -37.81
C ASP A 228 39.78 -7.12 -37.63
N ASP A 229 40.26 -7.62 -36.49
CA ASP A 229 41.68 -7.91 -36.23
C ASP A 229 42.11 -9.33 -36.68
N LYS A 230 41.28 -9.99 -37.51
CA LYS A 230 41.59 -11.29 -38.12
C LYS A 230 41.33 -11.34 -39.63
N ARG A 231 41.74 -10.31 -40.37
CA ARG A 231 42.02 -10.46 -41.79
C ARG A 231 43.13 -9.54 -42.30
#